data_AF-A0AAV1J0X2-F1
#
_entry.id   AF-A0AAV1J0X2-F1
#
_cell.length_a   1.000
_cell.length_b   1.000
_cell.length_c   1.000
_cell.angle_alpha   90.00
_cell.angle_beta   90.00
_cell.angle_gamma   90.00
#
_symmetry.space_group_name_H-M   'P 1'
#
loop_
_entity.id
_entity.type
_entity.pdbx_description
1 polymer ?
#
loop_
_entity_poly.entity_id
_entity_poly.type
_entity_poly.pdbx_seq_one_letter_code
_entity_poly.pdbx_strand_id
1 'polypeptide(L)'
;MAIFQVFLCICGIGLAYGSEADVKAWFLEKAMECSQEHVVTSEEIRMMKEHQLPESNTGKCLLACMFRKAEWLDDKGMFDEDSAYKLSMKEYPDDKEKLENAKKLFALCKQVNDATVSDGSKGCERSSLLATCLMKNAAQLTIHMSEFIEQEYNHDSLGGRRNSPYI
;
A
#
# COMPACT_ATOMS: atom_id res chain seq x y z
N MET A 1 13.05 45.53 11.08
CA MET A 1 11.91 44.84 10.43
C MET A 1 12.39 44.16 9.16
N ALA A 2 12.92 42.93 9.25
CA ALA A 2 13.35 42.16 8.08
C ALA A 2 13.46 40.64 8.35
N ILE A 3 12.81 40.13 9.40
CA ILE A 3 12.92 38.71 9.81
C ILE A 3 11.60 37.94 9.53
N PHE A 4 10.49 38.65 9.34
CA PHE A 4 9.17 38.01 9.12
C PHE A 4 8.87 37.62 7.67
N GLN A 5 9.69 38.02 6.68
CA GLN A 5 9.47 37.66 5.27
C GLN A 5 10.17 36.38 4.83
N VAL A 6 11.12 35.85 5.61
CA VAL A 6 11.84 34.61 5.24
C VAL A 6 11.01 33.36 5.55
N PHE A 7 10.10 33.42 6.54
CA PHE A 7 9.24 32.29 6.89
C PHE A 7 8.10 32.03 5.89
N LEU A 8 7.80 32.99 5.01
CA LEU A 8 6.75 32.84 3.99
C LEU A 8 7.23 32.15 2.70
N CYS A 9 8.53 31.83 2.58
CA CYS A 9 9.08 31.05 1.46
C CYS A 9 9.26 29.56 1.76
N ILE A 10 9.07 29.10 3.01
CA ILE A 10 9.25 27.68 3.38
C ILE A 10 7.91 26.91 3.35
N CYS A 11 6.78 27.61 3.35
CA CYS A 11 5.45 26.98 3.17
C CYS A 11 5.05 26.80 1.69
N GLY A 12 5.92 27.15 0.74
CA GLY A 12 5.60 27.19 -0.70
C GLY A 12 6.03 25.98 -1.54
N ILE A 13 6.77 25.01 -0.98
CA ILE A 13 7.25 23.81 -1.71
C ILE A 13 6.67 22.53 -1.08
N GLY A 14 5.42 22.59 -0.63
CA GLY A 14 4.72 21.45 -0.03
C GLY A 14 3.55 20.92 -0.86
N LEU A 15 3.31 21.44 -2.07
CA LEU A 15 2.13 21.12 -2.88
C LEU A 15 2.53 20.38 -4.16
N ALA A 16 3.09 19.19 -4.01
CA ALA A 16 3.03 18.09 -4.99
C ALA A 16 3.71 16.83 -4.40
N TYR A 17 3.35 16.44 -3.17
CA TYR A 17 3.63 15.09 -2.71
C TYR A 17 2.32 14.33 -2.86
N GLY A 18 2.33 13.20 -3.56
CA GLY A 18 1.27 12.21 -3.39
C GLY A 18 1.24 11.91 -1.89
N SER A 19 0.21 12.39 -1.22
CA SER A 19 0.08 12.15 0.20
C SER A 19 -0.15 10.67 0.38
N GLU A 20 0.25 10.09 1.50
CA GLU A 20 0.00 8.67 1.71
C GLU A 20 -1.48 8.28 1.63
N ALA A 21 -2.37 9.24 1.89
CA ALA A 21 -3.80 9.10 1.67
C ALA A 21 -4.13 8.80 0.20
N ASP A 22 -3.36 9.31 -0.76
CA ASP A 22 -3.52 9.04 -2.18
C ASP A 22 -3.09 7.61 -2.52
N VAL A 23 -1.99 7.12 -1.92
CA VAL A 23 -1.55 5.72 -2.07
C VAL A 23 -2.59 4.77 -1.45
N LYS A 24 -3.14 5.11 -0.28
CA LYS A 24 -4.24 4.37 0.37
C LYS A 24 -5.46 4.29 -0.52
N ALA A 25 -5.92 5.45 -1.00
CA ALA A 25 -7.12 5.54 -1.83
C ALA A 25 -6.95 4.72 -3.11
N TRP A 26 -5.76 4.76 -3.71
CA TRP A 26 -5.45 3.98 -4.90
C TRP A 26 -5.49 2.47 -4.64
N PHE A 27 -4.87 1.97 -3.56
CA PHE A 27 -4.96 0.55 -3.21
C PHE A 27 -6.38 0.13 -2.84
N LEU A 28 -7.16 0.98 -2.16
CA LEU A 28 -8.55 0.73 -1.83
C LEU A 28 -9.43 0.64 -3.09
N GLU A 29 -9.21 1.52 -4.06
CA GLU A 29 -9.85 1.47 -5.37
C GLU A 29 -9.58 0.13 -6.06
N LYS A 30 -8.31 -0.34 -6.07
CA LYS A 30 -7.97 -1.64 -6.66
C LYS A 30 -8.58 -2.81 -5.90
N ALA A 31 -8.67 -2.73 -4.58
CA ALA A 31 -9.37 -3.73 -3.79
C ALA A 31 -10.86 -3.80 -4.16
N MET A 32 -11.53 -2.66 -4.33
CA MET A 32 -12.92 -2.59 -4.77
C MET A 32 -13.12 -3.16 -6.18
N GLU A 33 -12.26 -2.81 -7.13
CA GLU A 33 -12.28 -3.42 -8.47
C GLU A 33 -12.13 -4.95 -8.41
N CYS A 34 -11.18 -5.45 -7.62
CA CYS A 34 -10.93 -6.87 -7.49
C CYS A 34 -12.02 -7.63 -6.72
N SER A 35 -12.73 -6.97 -5.81
CA SER A 35 -13.82 -7.57 -5.04
C SER A 35 -15.01 -8.01 -5.89
N GLN A 36 -15.14 -7.48 -7.12
CA GLN A 36 -16.15 -7.92 -8.08
C GLN A 36 -15.90 -9.36 -8.56
N GLU A 37 -14.62 -9.76 -8.64
CA GLU A 37 -14.18 -11.09 -9.08
C GLU A 37 -13.88 -12.03 -7.89
N HIS A 38 -13.49 -11.44 -6.75
CA HIS A 38 -13.12 -12.14 -5.53
C HIS A 38 -13.96 -11.64 -4.36
N VAL A 39 -15.17 -12.18 -4.24
CA VAL A 39 -16.10 -11.81 -3.16
C VAL A 39 -15.52 -12.25 -1.81
N VAL A 40 -14.93 -11.30 -1.11
CA VAL A 40 -14.45 -11.44 0.26
C VAL A 40 -15.59 -11.25 1.25
N THR A 41 -15.51 -11.96 2.38
CA THR A 41 -16.45 -11.85 3.49
C THR A 41 -16.29 -10.52 4.22
N SER A 42 -17.33 -10.10 4.95
CA SER A 42 -17.26 -8.92 5.83
C SER A 42 -16.17 -9.03 6.88
N GLU A 43 -15.85 -10.25 7.30
CA GLU A 43 -14.78 -10.53 8.25
C GLU A 43 -13.39 -10.32 7.62
N GLU A 44 -13.19 -10.75 6.39
CA GLU A 44 -11.94 -10.47 5.65
C GLU A 44 -11.78 -8.98 5.37
N ILE A 45 -12.87 -8.27 5.07
CA ILE A 45 -12.86 -6.80 4.95
C ILE A 45 -12.42 -6.16 6.28
N ARG A 46 -12.95 -6.64 7.41
CA ARG A 46 -12.55 -6.17 8.74
C ARG A 46 -11.07 -6.46 9.01
N MET A 47 -10.60 -7.67 8.72
CA MET A 47 -9.18 -8.04 8.87
C MET A 47 -8.28 -7.15 8.02
N MET A 48 -8.62 -6.89 6.76
CA MET A 48 -7.84 -6.01 5.89
C MET A 48 -7.82 -4.56 6.41
N LYS A 49 -8.94 -4.06 6.93
CA LYS A 49 -8.99 -2.75 7.63
C LYS A 49 -8.13 -2.73 8.90
N GLU A 50 -8.03 -3.86 9.58
CA GLU A 50 -7.15 -4.07 10.73
C GLU A 50 -5.71 -4.40 10.33
N HIS A 51 -5.34 -4.21 9.06
CA HIS A 51 -4.02 -4.46 8.51
C HIS A 51 -3.54 -5.90 8.66
N GLN A 52 -4.47 -6.85 8.71
CA GLN A 52 -4.19 -8.28 8.73
C GLN A 52 -4.29 -8.84 7.31
N LEU A 53 -3.32 -9.69 6.97
CA LEU A 53 -3.34 -10.38 5.69
C LEU A 53 -4.43 -11.45 5.70
N PRO A 54 -5.24 -11.57 4.63
CA PRO A 54 -6.21 -12.64 4.53
C PRO A 54 -5.51 -13.99 4.41
N GLU A 55 -5.94 -14.96 5.21
CA GLU A 55 -5.41 -16.33 5.15
C GLU A 55 -6.16 -17.21 4.13
N SER A 56 -7.41 -16.86 3.84
CA SER A 56 -8.25 -17.60 2.90
C SER A 56 -7.69 -17.54 1.48
N ASN A 57 -7.96 -18.57 0.68
CA ASN A 57 -7.56 -18.55 -0.73
C ASN A 57 -8.19 -17.38 -1.50
N THR A 58 -9.43 -17.02 -1.19
CA THR A 58 -10.13 -15.89 -1.83
C THR A 58 -9.44 -14.57 -1.55
N GLY A 59 -9.10 -14.29 -0.29
CA GLY A 59 -8.40 -13.04 0.04
C GLY A 59 -6.96 -13.01 -0.46
N LYS A 60 -6.26 -14.15 -0.51
CA LYS A 60 -4.96 -14.26 -1.20
C LYS A 60 -5.07 -13.93 -2.69
N CYS A 61 -6.13 -14.37 -3.36
CA CYS A 61 -6.38 -14.03 -4.76
C CYS A 61 -6.82 -12.57 -4.96
N LEU A 62 -7.53 -11.97 -3.99
CA LEU A 62 -7.80 -10.54 -3.99
C LEU A 62 -6.49 -9.74 -3.99
N LEU A 63 -5.51 -10.11 -3.14
CA LEU A 63 -4.18 -9.49 -3.15
C LEU A 63 -3.47 -9.66 -4.49
N ALA A 64 -3.53 -10.85 -5.10
CA ALA A 64 -2.95 -11.06 -6.43
C ALA A 64 -3.60 -10.18 -7.50
N CYS A 65 -4.92 -10.03 -7.48
CA CYS A 65 -5.62 -9.12 -8.39
C CYS A 65 -5.17 -7.67 -8.19
N MET A 66 -5.05 -7.21 -6.94
CA MET A 66 -4.56 -5.86 -6.63
C MET A 66 -3.14 -5.65 -7.16
N PHE A 67 -2.23 -6.59 -6.91
CA PHE A 67 -0.86 -6.51 -7.40
C PHE A 67 -0.75 -6.59 -8.92
N ARG A 68 -1.64 -7.31 -9.61
CA ARG A 68 -1.72 -7.26 -11.08
C ARG A 68 -2.16 -5.90 -11.60
N LYS A 69 -3.17 -5.30 -10.98
CA LYS A 69 -3.63 -3.94 -11.33
C LYS A 69 -2.57 -2.88 -11.02
N ALA A 70 -1.69 -3.17 -10.06
CA ALA A 70 -0.50 -2.39 -9.76
C ALA A 70 0.69 -2.64 -10.71
N GLU A 71 0.57 -3.62 -11.62
CA GLU A 71 1.66 -4.10 -12.49
C GLU A 71 2.84 -4.71 -11.73
N TRP A 72 2.63 -5.21 -10.52
CA TRP A 72 3.66 -5.83 -9.69
C TRP A 72 3.81 -7.33 -9.92
N LEU A 73 2.82 -7.96 -10.56
CA LEU A 73 2.88 -9.36 -10.96
C LEU A 73 2.89 -9.49 -12.48
N ASP A 74 3.80 -10.31 -13.00
CA ASP A 74 3.80 -10.68 -14.41
C ASP A 74 2.69 -11.70 -14.74
N ASP A 75 2.57 -12.06 -16.03
CA ASP A 75 1.59 -13.05 -16.50
C ASP A 75 1.78 -14.46 -15.92
N LYS A 76 2.95 -14.74 -15.35
CA LYS A 76 3.27 -16.00 -14.64
C LYS A 76 2.98 -15.88 -13.14
N GLY A 77 2.41 -14.76 -12.70
CA GLY A 77 2.13 -14.46 -11.30
C GLY A 77 3.38 -14.28 -10.46
N MET A 78 4.54 -14.01 -11.08
CA MET A 78 5.80 -13.73 -10.42
C MET A 78 5.90 -12.25 -10.08
N PHE A 79 6.51 -11.93 -8.95
CA PHE A 79 6.77 -10.55 -8.56
C PHE A 79 7.80 -9.90 -9.48
N ASP A 80 7.42 -8.75 -10.04
CA ASP A 80 8.24 -7.85 -10.85
C ASP A 80 8.65 -6.64 -9.99
N GLU A 81 9.85 -6.74 -9.41
CA GLU A 81 10.42 -5.68 -8.56
C GLU A 81 10.69 -4.38 -9.32
N ASP A 82 11.01 -4.46 -10.61
CA ASP A 82 11.33 -3.29 -11.43
C ASP A 82 10.06 -2.49 -11.71
N SER A 83 8.96 -3.19 -12.03
CA SER A 83 7.65 -2.55 -12.19
C SER A 83 7.10 -2.05 -10.86
N ALA A 84 7.30 -2.78 -9.76
CA ALA A 84 6.93 -2.28 -8.42
C ALA A 84 7.69 -1.00 -8.05
N TYR A 85 8.98 -0.92 -8.39
CA TYR A 85 9.81 0.24 -8.13
C TYR A 85 9.37 1.50 -8.89
N LYS A 86 8.70 1.37 -10.04
CA LYS A 86 8.13 2.52 -10.78
C LYS A 86 7.14 3.31 -9.94
N LEU A 87 6.33 2.62 -9.12
CA LEU A 87 5.40 3.30 -8.21
C LEU A 87 6.19 4.13 -7.18
N SER A 88 7.25 3.58 -6.60
CA SER A 88 8.11 4.32 -5.66
C SER A 88 8.75 5.55 -6.32
N MET A 89 9.23 5.45 -7.57
CA MET A 89 9.79 6.60 -8.30
C MET A 89 8.75 7.69 -8.56
N LYS A 90 7.49 7.32 -8.77
CA LYS A 90 6.39 8.26 -8.98
C LYS A 90 6.00 8.96 -7.68
N GLU A 91 5.92 8.22 -6.57
CA GLU A 91 5.47 8.77 -5.28
C GLU A 91 6.58 9.52 -4.52
N TYR A 92 7.84 9.12 -4.71
CA TYR A 92 9.00 9.67 -4.00
C TYR A 92 10.09 10.18 -4.96
N PRO A 93 9.78 11.04 -5.95
CA PRO A 93 10.72 11.41 -7.01
C PRO A 93 12.00 12.09 -6.49
N ASP A 94 11.90 12.82 -5.38
CA ASP A 94 13.00 13.59 -4.79
C ASP A 94 13.59 12.97 -3.50
N ASP A 95 12.98 11.91 -2.97
CA ASP A 95 13.41 11.27 -1.72
C ASP A 95 14.31 10.05 -2.00
N LYS A 96 15.60 10.33 -2.17
CA LYS A 96 16.61 9.32 -2.50
C LYS A 96 16.72 8.21 -1.45
N GLU A 97 16.49 8.52 -0.17
CA GLU A 97 16.56 7.54 0.90
C GLU A 97 15.41 6.55 0.80
N LYS A 98 14.17 7.03 0.65
CA LYS A 98 12.99 6.17 0.42
C LYS A 98 13.15 5.33 -0.84
N LEU A 99 13.68 5.92 -1.92
CA LEU A 99 13.93 5.20 -3.16
C LEU A 99 14.98 4.09 -3.02
N GLU A 100 16.08 4.32 -2.30
CA GLU A 100 17.06 3.26 -2.02
C GLU A 100 16.47 2.16 -1.14
N ASN A 101 15.72 2.54 -0.11
CA ASN A 101 15.09 1.60 0.79
C ASN A 101 14.03 0.75 0.06
N ALA A 102 13.25 1.36 -0.84
CA ALA A 102 12.28 0.64 -1.67
C ALA A 102 12.98 -0.39 -2.57
N LYS A 103 14.08 -0.02 -3.23
CA LYS A 103 14.90 -0.98 -4.00
C LYS A 103 15.38 -2.15 -3.15
N LYS A 104 15.94 -1.86 -1.96
CA LYS A 104 16.43 -2.90 -1.03
C LYS A 104 15.29 -3.82 -0.59
N LEU A 105 14.13 -3.26 -0.27
CA LEU A 105 12.94 -4.01 0.15
C LEU A 105 12.42 -4.93 -0.96
N PHE A 106 12.25 -4.41 -2.18
CA PHE A 106 11.73 -5.20 -3.29
C PHE A 106 12.72 -6.29 -3.72
N ALA A 107 14.02 -5.98 -3.75
CA ALA A 107 15.06 -6.98 -3.99
C ALA A 107 15.07 -8.09 -2.95
N LEU A 108 14.90 -7.74 -1.67
CA LEU A 108 14.76 -8.72 -0.59
C LEU A 108 13.52 -9.59 -0.79
N CYS A 109 12.39 -8.98 -1.14
CA CYS A 109 11.12 -9.70 -1.27
C CYS A 109 10.95 -10.45 -2.59
N LYS A 110 11.79 -10.23 -3.60
CA LYS A 110 11.81 -11.04 -4.82
C LYS A 110 12.06 -12.53 -4.61
N GLN A 111 12.67 -12.91 -3.49
CA GLN A 111 12.85 -14.31 -3.09
C GLN A 111 11.54 -15.11 -3.02
N VAL A 112 10.37 -14.46 -2.91
CA VAL A 112 9.07 -15.14 -2.97
C VAL A 112 8.81 -15.83 -4.32
N ASN A 113 9.53 -15.45 -5.39
CA ASN A 113 9.45 -16.11 -6.69
C ASN A 113 10.03 -17.54 -6.66
N ASP A 114 10.93 -17.83 -5.73
CA ASP A 114 11.54 -19.16 -5.56
C ASP A 114 10.67 -20.10 -4.73
N ALA A 115 9.59 -19.58 -4.12
CA ALA A 115 8.66 -20.39 -3.34
C ALA A 115 7.81 -21.29 -4.25
N THR A 116 7.72 -22.57 -3.87
CA THR A 116 6.74 -23.49 -4.45
C THR A 116 5.33 -23.07 -4.02
N VAL A 117 4.46 -22.81 -4.98
CA VAL A 117 3.05 -22.46 -4.77
C VAL A 117 2.13 -23.46 -5.47
N SER A 118 0.94 -23.66 -4.92
CA SER A 118 -0.04 -24.63 -5.43
C SER A 118 -0.89 -24.09 -6.59
N ASP A 119 -0.96 -22.78 -6.74
CA ASP A 119 -1.87 -22.08 -7.66
C ASP A 119 -1.18 -21.53 -8.93
N GLY A 120 0.12 -21.79 -9.06
CA GLY A 120 0.91 -21.53 -10.26
C GLY A 120 0.87 -20.06 -10.70
N SER A 121 0.38 -19.84 -11.92
CA SER A 121 0.32 -18.50 -12.51
C SER A 121 -0.78 -17.62 -11.95
N LYS A 122 -1.72 -18.14 -11.13
CA LYS A 122 -2.71 -17.30 -10.44
C LYS A 122 -2.02 -16.33 -9.48
N GLY A 123 -0.98 -16.79 -8.79
CA GLY A 123 -0.12 -15.95 -7.95
C GLY A 123 -0.75 -15.51 -6.62
N CYS A 124 -1.87 -16.09 -6.21
CA CYS A 124 -2.54 -15.83 -4.94
C CYS A 124 -1.63 -16.15 -3.74
N GLU A 125 -1.06 -17.36 -3.69
CA GLU A 125 -0.16 -17.73 -2.60
C GLU A 125 1.10 -16.87 -2.61
N ARG A 126 1.67 -16.61 -3.79
CA ARG A 126 2.86 -15.77 -3.94
C ARG A 126 2.61 -14.33 -3.50
N SER A 127 1.42 -13.79 -3.78
CA SER A 127 1.02 -12.44 -3.34
C SER A 127 0.90 -12.35 -1.83
N SER A 128 0.39 -13.40 -1.18
CA SER A 128 0.38 -13.49 0.28
C SER A 128 1.79 -13.50 0.87
N LEU A 129 2.70 -14.29 0.28
CA LEU A 129 4.11 -14.32 0.66
C LEU A 129 4.79 -12.97 0.46
N LEU A 130 4.52 -12.31 -0.67
CA LEU A 130 5.04 -10.98 -0.98
C LEU A 130 4.57 -9.96 0.04
N ALA A 131 3.26 -9.87 0.29
CA ALA A 131 2.69 -8.93 1.26
C ALA A 131 3.26 -9.15 2.67
N THR A 132 3.40 -10.42 3.07
CA THR A 132 4.05 -10.79 4.34
C THR A 132 5.50 -10.31 4.40
N CYS A 133 6.26 -10.52 3.33
CA CYS A 133 7.65 -10.08 3.25
C CYS A 133 7.76 -8.56 3.34
N LEU A 134 6.91 -7.83 2.61
CA LEU A 134 6.89 -6.36 2.62
C LEU A 134 6.57 -5.85 4.03
N MET A 135 5.51 -6.34 4.67
CA MET A 135 5.13 -5.92 6.02
C MET A 135 6.21 -6.21 7.08
N LYS A 136 6.85 -7.38 7.00
CA LYS A 136 7.90 -7.78 7.96
C LYS A 136 9.17 -6.91 7.86
N ASN A 137 9.51 -6.46 6.66
CA ASN A 137 10.78 -5.79 6.40
C ASN A 137 10.66 -4.27 6.15
N ALA A 138 9.47 -3.75 5.84
CA ALA A 138 9.26 -2.32 5.61
C ALA A 138 9.63 -1.46 6.84
N ALA A 139 9.24 -1.92 8.04
CA ALA A 139 9.57 -1.25 9.30
C ALA A 139 11.08 -1.19 9.59
N GLN A 140 11.87 -2.12 9.05
CA GLN A 140 13.33 -2.16 9.22
C GLN A 140 14.06 -1.16 8.31
N LEU A 141 13.40 -0.72 7.24
CA LEU A 141 13.95 0.16 6.21
C LEU A 141 13.35 1.56 6.28
N THR A 142 12.73 1.92 7.41
CA THR A 142 12.05 3.22 7.62
C THR A 142 10.99 3.52 6.55
N ILE A 143 10.52 2.50 5.83
CA ILE A 143 9.36 2.58 4.96
C ILE A 143 8.18 2.35 5.89
N HIS A 144 7.69 3.44 6.46
CA HIS A 144 6.49 3.39 7.28
C HIS A 144 5.28 3.16 6.38
N MET A 145 5.03 1.89 6.04
CA MET A 145 3.66 1.48 5.71
C MET A 145 2.73 1.91 6.85
N SER A 146 3.19 1.99 8.10
CA SER A 146 2.37 2.35 9.26
C SER A 146 1.91 3.80 9.38
N GLU A 147 2.28 4.73 8.50
CA GLU A 147 1.52 6.00 8.44
C GLU A 147 0.10 5.75 7.82
N PHE A 148 -0.22 4.50 7.41
CA PHE A 148 -1.59 3.94 7.35
C PHE A 148 -2.43 4.21 8.62
N ILE A 149 -1.80 4.25 9.80
CA ILE A 149 -2.47 4.12 11.10
C ILE A 149 -2.72 5.47 11.82
N GLU A 150 -1.86 6.47 11.69
CA GLU A 150 -2.01 7.70 12.51
C GLU A 150 -3.05 8.70 12.00
N GLN A 151 -3.46 8.62 10.73
CA GLN A 151 -4.43 9.59 10.18
C GLN A 151 -5.89 9.28 10.55
N GLU A 152 -6.28 8.02 10.75
CA GLU A 152 -7.66 7.71 11.19
C GLU A 152 -7.87 8.05 12.68
N TYR A 153 -6.84 7.96 13.52
CA TYR A 153 -6.98 8.32 14.94
C TYR A 153 -7.10 9.84 15.18
N ASN A 154 -6.50 10.67 14.32
CA ASN A 154 -6.55 12.13 14.45
C ASN A 154 -7.72 12.81 13.71
N HIS A 155 -8.40 12.12 12.79
CA HIS A 155 -9.56 12.71 12.11
C HIS A 155 -10.84 12.66 12.98
N ASP A 156 -10.95 11.70 13.91
CA ASP A 156 -12.10 11.60 14.83
C ASP A 156 -11.98 12.48 16.09
N SER A 157 -10.81 13.07 16.37
CA SER A 157 -10.57 13.86 17.58
C SER A 157 -10.85 15.36 17.43
N LEU A 158 -11.18 15.85 16.23
CA LEU A 158 -11.58 17.25 15.99
C LEU A 158 -13.06 17.38 15.56
N GLY A 159 -13.94 17.04 16.49
CA GLY A 159 -15.25 17.66 16.74
C GLY A 159 -16.10 18.12 15.55
N GLY A 160 -17.19 17.40 15.29
CA GLY A 160 -18.30 17.91 14.49
C GLY A 160 -19.57 17.08 14.59
N ARG A 161 -20.36 17.31 15.66
CA ARG A 161 -21.76 16.84 15.76
C ARG A 161 -22.50 17.10 14.45
N ARG A 162 -22.91 16.05 13.75
CA ARG A 162 -24.13 16.07 12.93
C ARG A 162 -25.00 14.88 13.31
N ASN A 163 -25.94 15.17 14.20
CA ASN A 163 -27.24 14.53 14.19
C ASN A 163 -27.81 14.67 12.77
N SER A 164 -28.25 13.57 12.15
CA SER A 164 -29.62 13.48 11.66
C SER A 164 -29.93 12.04 11.23
N PRO A 165 -31.14 11.54 11.53
CA PRO A 165 -31.59 10.20 11.21
C PRO A 165 -32.11 10.14 9.76
N TYR A 166 -32.55 8.95 9.37
CA TYR A 166 -33.37 8.57 8.21
C TYR A 166 -32.71 7.59 7.23
N ILE A 167 -33.30 6.39 7.25
CA ILE A 167 -33.27 5.25 6.33
C ILE A 167 -32.12 4.27 6.53
#